data_AF-A0A351UX59-F1
#
_entry.id   AF-A0A351UX59-F1
#
_cell.length_a   1.000
_cell.length_b   1.000
_cell.length_c   1.000
_cell.angle_alpha   90.00
_cell.angle_beta   90.00
_cell.angle_gamma   90.00
#
_symmetry.space_group_name_H-M   'P 1'
#
loop_
_entity.id
_entity.type
_entity.pdbx_description
1 polymer ?
#
loop_
_entity_poly.entity_id
_entity_poly.type
_entity_poly.pdbx_seq_one_letter_code
_entity_poly.pdbx_strand_id
1 'polypeptide(L)'
;TADEFQGEALGFSLVYSGNFLAQAEVDTYNVTRVTMGIHPHCFSWCLHPGERFQTPEAVLVYSDTGLNGMSQTYHRLYRTRLARGEWRDKERPVLLNNWEATYFD
;
A
#
# COMPACT_ATOMS: atom_id res chain seq x y z
N THR A 1 -17.81 15.48 -3.20
CA THR A 1 -17.58 14.05 -2.89
C THR A 1 -17.02 13.39 -4.12
N ALA A 2 -15.99 12.56 -3.98
CA ALA A 2 -15.44 11.82 -5.12
C ALA A 2 -16.24 10.55 -5.39
N ASP A 3 -16.32 10.18 -6.67
CA ASP A 3 -16.83 8.89 -7.14
C ASP A 3 -15.79 8.23 -8.06
N GLU A 4 -16.18 7.20 -8.80
CA GLU A 4 -15.29 6.47 -9.71
C GLU A 4 -14.75 7.30 -10.87
N PHE A 5 -15.43 8.38 -11.27
CA PHE A 5 -15.15 9.13 -12.50
C PHE A 5 -14.80 10.61 -12.28
N GLN A 6 -15.04 11.14 -11.07
CA GLN A 6 -14.81 12.56 -10.77
C GLN A 6 -14.52 12.80 -9.28
N GLY A 7 -13.95 13.97 -9.00
CA GLY A 7 -13.68 14.47 -7.66
C GLY A 7 -12.28 14.13 -7.17
N GLU A 8 -11.87 14.82 -6.10
CA GLU A 8 -10.54 14.71 -5.53
C GLU A 8 -10.42 13.49 -4.59
N ALA A 9 -9.32 12.75 -4.73
CA ALA A 9 -8.98 11.60 -3.92
C ALA A 9 -7.50 11.62 -3.52
N LEU A 10 -7.22 11.33 -2.25
CA LEU A 10 -5.89 11.07 -1.71
C LEU A 10 -5.82 9.60 -1.29
N GLY A 11 -5.01 8.82 -1.98
CA GLY A 11 -4.77 7.42 -1.66
C GLY A 11 -3.45 7.24 -0.91
N PHE A 12 -3.43 6.33 0.06
CA PHE A 12 -2.25 5.98 0.85
C PHE A 12 -2.06 4.46 0.83
N SER A 13 -0.83 4.00 0.56
CA SER A 13 -0.49 2.58 0.57
C SER A 13 0.92 2.37 1.14
N LEU A 14 1.11 1.33 1.96
CA LEU A 14 2.38 1.06 2.64
C LEU A 14 3.08 -0.15 2.02
N VAL A 15 4.35 0.02 1.63
CA VAL A 15 5.20 -1.09 1.16
C VAL A 15 5.73 -1.85 2.36
N TYR A 16 4.83 -2.57 3.04
CA TYR A 16 5.12 -3.34 4.24
C TYR A 16 4.10 -4.47 4.41
N SER A 17 4.54 -5.64 4.87
CA SER A 17 3.67 -6.81 5.05
C SER A 17 3.50 -7.22 6.52
N GLY A 18 4.08 -6.46 7.45
CA GLY A 18 3.95 -6.67 8.88
C GLY A 18 2.85 -5.81 9.51
N ASN A 19 2.91 -5.66 10.83
CA ASN A 19 1.95 -4.87 11.59
C ASN A 19 2.06 -3.37 11.27
N PHE A 20 0.97 -2.75 10.82
CA PHE A 20 0.95 -1.35 10.41
C PHE A 20 -0.21 -0.57 11.05
N LEU A 21 -0.06 0.74 11.13
CA LEU A 21 -1.10 1.68 11.51
C LEU A 21 -1.34 2.64 10.34
N ALA A 22 -2.60 2.86 9.99
CA ALA A 22 -3.05 3.94 9.11
C ALA A 22 -4.16 4.71 9.84
N GLN A 23 -3.91 5.98 10.15
CA GLN A 23 -4.77 6.80 10.99
C GLN A 23 -5.00 8.17 10.37
N ALA A 24 -6.24 8.65 10.42
CA ALA A 24 -6.62 10.03 10.14
C ALA A 24 -7.17 10.65 11.43
N GLU A 25 -6.56 11.73 11.90
CA GLU A 25 -6.96 12.46 13.10
C GLU A 25 -7.36 13.88 12.71
N VAL A 26 -8.50 14.34 13.21
CA VAL A 26 -8.98 15.73 13.02
C VAL A 26 -8.78 16.47 14.33
N ASP A 27 -7.99 17.55 14.29
CA ASP A 27 -7.72 18.35 15.48
C ASP A 27 -8.86 19.33 15.83
N THR A 28 -8.69 20.08 16.91
CA THR A 28 -9.68 21.09 17.36
C THR A 28 -9.85 22.27 16.41
N TYR A 29 -8.97 22.41 15.41
CA TYR A 29 -9.01 23.43 14.36
C TYR A 29 -9.55 22.89 13.03
N ASN A 30 -10.13 21.68 13.00
CA ASN A 30 -10.61 20.99 11.81
C ASN A 30 -9.51 20.71 10.77
N VAL A 31 -8.26 20.53 11.21
CA VAL A 31 -7.16 20.10 10.34
C VAL A 31 -6.99 18.59 10.45
N THR A 32 -7.01 17.90 9.30
CA THR A 32 -6.80 16.45 9.23
C THR A 32 -5.32 16.12 9.09
N ARG A 33 -4.79 15.31 10.01
CA ARG A 33 -3.47 14.68 9.90
C ARG A 33 -3.62 13.20 9.56
N VAL A 34 -2.98 12.77 8.48
CA VAL A 34 -2.89 11.35 8.10
C VAL A 34 -1.50 10.81 8.46
N THR A 35 -1.45 9.69 9.16
CA THR A 35 -0.22 8.98 9.54
C THR A 35 -0.31 7.54 9.06
N MET A 36 0.76 7.02 8.44
CA MET A 36 0.83 5.62 8.01
C MET A 36 2.25 5.08 8.17
N GLY A 37 2.39 3.90 8.79
CA GLY A 37 3.69 3.29 9.03
C GLY A 37 3.61 2.02 9.88
N ILE A 38 4.76 1.60 10.44
CA ILE A 38 4.82 0.47 11.38
C ILE A 38 3.93 0.77 12.58
N HIS A 39 3.13 -0.22 13.00
CA HIS A 39 2.25 -0.06 14.14
C HIS A 39 3.08 0.15 15.42
N PRO A 40 2.80 1.19 16.24
CA PRO A 40 3.62 1.50 17.42
C PRO A 40 3.41 0.51 18.58
N HIS A 41 2.24 -0.09 18.71
CA HIS A 41 1.98 -1.12 19.71
C HIS A 41 2.90 -2.33 19.52
N CYS A 42 3.58 -2.72 20.60
CA CYS A 42 4.54 -3.84 20.62
C CYS A 42 5.69 -3.70 19.60
N PHE A 43 6.03 -2.47 19.19
CA PHE A 43 7.20 -2.19 18.37
C PHE A 43 8.28 -1.46 19.17
N SER A 44 9.50 -1.99 19.17
CA SER A 44 10.68 -1.36 19.77
C SER A 44 11.91 -1.70 18.92
N TRP A 45 12.79 -0.72 18.72
CA TRP A 45 14.03 -0.89 17.96
C TRP A 45 15.17 -0.20 18.70
N CYS A 46 16.13 -0.97 19.22
CA CYS A 46 17.33 -0.44 19.86
C CYS A 46 18.33 0.02 18.79
N LEU A 47 18.86 1.24 18.92
CA LEU A 47 19.90 1.77 18.03
C LEU A 47 21.16 2.09 18.82
N HIS A 48 22.24 1.42 18.49
CA HIS A 48 23.58 1.69 19.01
C HIS A 48 24.26 2.82 18.22
N PRO A 49 25.34 3.43 18.77
CA PRO A 49 26.08 4.47 18.07
C PRO A 49 26.54 4.01 16.67
N GLY A 50 26.17 4.77 15.64
CA GLY A 50 26.50 4.47 14.24
C GLY A 50 25.47 3.62 13.49
N GLU A 51 24.48 3.04 14.17
CA GLU A 51 23.40 2.29 13.53
C GLU A 51 22.34 3.20 12.89
N ARG A 52 21.55 2.62 11.99
CA ARG A 52 20.46 3.32 11.29
C ARG A 52 19.23 2.43 11.25
N PHE A 53 18.06 3.08 11.27
CA PHE A 53 16.78 2.43 11.06
C PHE A 53 16.12 3.02 9.80
N GLN A 54 15.64 2.15 8.91
CA GLN A 54 14.91 2.54 7.72
C GLN A 54 13.45 2.10 7.88
N THR A 55 12.53 3.06 7.80
CA THR A 55 11.10 2.77 7.79
C THR A 55 10.68 2.17 6.45
N PRO A 56 9.55 1.44 6.39
CA PRO A 56 8.92 1.12 5.12
C PRO A 56 8.54 2.38 4.35
N GLU A 57 8.43 2.24 3.03
CA GLU A 57 8.02 3.34 2.15
C GLU A 57 6.49 3.48 2.14
N ALA A 58 6.01 4.69 2.38
CA ALA A 58 4.62 5.06 2.14
C ALA A 58 4.48 5.66 0.73
N VAL A 59 3.54 5.13 -0.04
CA VAL A 59 3.21 5.58 -1.38
C VAL A 59 1.93 6.40 -1.30
N LEU A 60 1.99 7.63 -1.81
CA LEU A 60 0.89 8.58 -1.82
C LEU A 60 0.51 8.90 -3.26
N VAL A 61 -0.79 8.93 -3.53
CA VAL A 61 -1.35 9.31 -4.83
C VAL A 61 -2.42 10.36 -4.61
N TYR A 62 -2.35 11.43 -5.39
CA TYR A 62 -3.44 12.40 -5.55
C TYR A 62 -4.10 12.20 -6.91
N SER A 63 -5.42 12.34 -6.96
CA SER A 63 -6.19 12.38 -8.20
C SER A 63 -7.31 13.40 -8.08
N ASP A 64 -7.53 14.17 -9.14
CA ASP A 64 -8.66 15.09 -9.33
C ASP A 64 -9.74 14.51 -10.27
N THR A 65 -9.57 13.25 -10.69
CA THR A 65 -10.36 12.55 -11.72
C THR A 65 -11.08 11.32 -11.14
N GLY A 66 -11.34 11.31 -9.84
CA GLY A 66 -12.04 10.24 -9.15
C GLY A 66 -11.17 9.03 -8.77
N LEU A 67 -11.83 8.02 -8.20
CA LEU A 67 -11.18 6.82 -7.64
C LEU A 67 -10.52 5.95 -8.72
N ASN A 68 -11.04 5.92 -9.96
CA ASN A 68 -10.38 5.22 -11.05
C ASN A 68 -9.04 5.86 -11.42
N GLY A 69 -8.97 7.19 -11.49
CA GLY A 69 -7.73 7.91 -11.78
C GLY A 69 -6.64 7.62 -10.74
N MET A 70 -7.03 7.61 -9.46
CA MET A 70 -6.17 7.20 -8.35
C MET A 70 -5.69 5.74 -8.51
N SER A 71 -6.62 4.81 -8.71
CA SER A 71 -6.32 3.37 -8.81
C SER A 71 -5.42 3.03 -10.00
N GLN A 72 -5.68 3.62 -11.17
CA GLN A 72 -4.83 3.44 -12.36
C GLN A 72 -3.41 3.99 -12.14
N THR A 73 -3.26 5.06 -11.37
CA THR A 73 -1.95 5.61 -11.00
C THR A 73 -1.18 4.63 -10.10
N TYR A 74 -1.84 4.05 -9.09
CA TYR A 74 -1.27 2.96 -8.30
C TYR A 74 -0.89 1.76 -9.15
N HIS A 75 -1.80 1.25 -9.98
CA HIS A 75 -1.55 0.08 -10.82
C HIS A 75 -0.35 0.28 -11.75
N ARG A 76 -0.25 1.45 -12.38
CA ARG A 76 0.89 1.79 -13.25
C ARG A 76 2.19 1.83 -12.45
N LEU A 77 2.21 2.50 -11.29
CA LEU A 77 3.40 2.58 -10.44
C LEU A 77 3.84 1.19 -9.97
N TYR A 78 2.92 0.40 -9.41
CA TYR A 78 3.25 -0.91 -8.85
C TYR A 78 3.67 -1.91 -9.91
N ARG A 79 2.99 -1.94 -11.06
CA ARG A 79 3.39 -2.79 -12.18
C ARG A 79 4.78 -2.45 -12.72
N THR A 80 5.15 -1.16 -12.77
CA THR A 80 6.40 -0.74 -13.46
C THR A 80 7.59 -0.55 -12.53
N ARG A 81 7.36 -0.24 -11.25
CA ARG A 81 8.42 0.17 -10.29
C ARG A 81 8.47 -0.64 -9.00
N LEU A 82 7.43 -1.42 -8.67
CA LEU A 82 7.41 -2.21 -7.43
C LEU A 82 7.49 -3.72 -7.68
N ALA A 83 6.63 -4.24 -8.56
CA ALA A 83 6.61 -5.65 -8.92
C ALA A 83 7.92 -6.06 -9.61
N ARG A 84 8.44 -7.22 -9.21
CA ARG A 84 9.70 -7.80 -9.71
C ARG A 84 9.45 -9.14 -10.38
N GLY A 85 10.47 -9.62 -11.08
CA GLY A 85 10.49 -10.96 -11.67
C GLY A 85 10.06 -11.01 -13.12
N GLU A 86 10.39 -12.13 -13.76
CA GLU A 86 10.16 -12.40 -15.18
C GLU A 86 8.71 -12.17 -15.63
N TRP A 87 7.79 -12.50 -14.73
CA TRP A 87 6.36 -12.47 -14.98
C TRP A 87 5.77 -11.05 -14.93
N ARG A 88 6.49 -10.02 -14.52
CA ARG A 88 5.93 -8.65 -14.36
C ARG A 88 5.17 -8.16 -15.60
N ASP A 89 5.75 -8.37 -16.79
CA ASP A 89 5.21 -7.89 -18.07
C ASP A 89 4.73 -9.03 -18.99
N LYS A 90 4.62 -10.25 -18.46
CA LYS A 90 4.14 -11.43 -19.22
C LYS A 90 2.74 -11.81 -18.80
N GLU A 91 1.94 -12.31 -19.75
CA GLU A 91 0.65 -12.93 -19.46
C GLU A 91 0.80 -14.08 -18.46
N ARG A 92 -0.15 -14.22 -17.53
CA ARG A 92 -0.14 -15.29 -16.54
C ARG A 92 -0.69 -16.58 -17.17
N PRO A 93 -0.06 -17.74 -16.96
CA PRO A 93 -0.57 -19.01 -17.47
C PRO A 93 -1.87 -19.40 -16.77
N VAL A 94 -2.75 -20.10 -17.48
CA VAL A 94 -3.90 -20.78 -16.89
C VAL A 94 -3.38 -22.00 -16.14
N LEU A 95 -3.68 -22.10 -14.85
CA LEU A 95 -3.21 -23.17 -13.97
C LEU A 95 -4.38 -23.96 -13.38
N LEU A 96 -4.12 -25.23 -13.08
CA LEU A 96 -4.97 -26.07 -12.24
C LEU A 96 -4.23 -26.27 -10.91
N ASN A 97 -4.87 -25.90 -9.80
CA ASN A 97 -4.40 -26.18 -8.45
C ASN A 97 -5.27 -27.30 -7.87
N ASN A 98 -4.68 -28.45 -7.55
CA ASN A 98 -5.42 -29.62 -7.07
C ASN A 98 -5.79 -29.56 -5.59
N TRP A 99 -5.49 -28.46 -4.88
CA TRP A 99 -5.73 -28.33 -3.45
C TRP A 99 -7.13 -28.75 -3.02
N GLU A 100 -8.19 -28.26 -3.67
CA GLU A 100 -9.57 -28.63 -3.31
C GLU A 100 -10.01 -29.96 -3.95
N ALA A 101 -9.29 -30.43 -4.97
CA ALA A 101 -9.63 -31.65 -5.70
C ALA A 101 -9.16 -32.91 -4.95
N THR A 102 -8.03 -32.83 -4.24
CA THR A 102 -7.45 -33.97 -3.51
C THR A 102 -7.13 -33.64 -2.05
N TYR A 103 -7.11 -32.37 -1.63
CA TYR A 103 -6.66 -31.96 -0.30
C TYR A 103 -5.32 -32.61 0.07
N PHE A 104 -5.34 -33.54 1.03
CA PHE A 104 -4.16 -34.22 1.54
C PHE A 104 -4.05 -35.68 1.08
N ASP A 105 -4.99 -36.16 0.25
CA ASP A 105 -5.02 -37.52 -0.31
C ASP A 105 -4.17 -37.63 -1.60
#